data_AF-A0A7V1TV43-F1
#
_entry.id   AF-A0A7V1TV43-F1
#
_cell.length_a   1.000
_cell.length_b   1.000
_cell.length_c   1.000
_cell.angle_alpha   90.00
_cell.angle_beta   90.00
_cell.angle_gamma   90.00
#
_symmetry.space_group_name_H-M   'P 1'
#
loop_
_entity.id
_entity.type
_entity.pdbx_description
1 polymer ?
#
loop_
_entity_poly.entity_id
_entity_poly.type
_entity_poly.pdbx_seq_one_letter_code
_entity_poly.pdbx_strand_id
1 'polypeptide(L)'
;METISTIVQRQREFFNSGATREISFREKHLYQLERLLKANEQQLLTAIYADLKKSSYDTYASELWLVYREIAFMRKNIGKWSRKQRVKTNLANFPARSYLLPEPYGVTYIAGAGGRCVLVH
;
A
#
# COMPACT_ATOMS: atom_id res chain seq x y z
N MET A 1 -26.97 2.30 -8.73
CA MET A 1 -25.75 1.66 -8.18
C MET A 1 -24.71 1.59 -9.30
N GLU A 2 -23.47 1.95 -9.04
CA GLU A 2 -22.39 1.81 -10.03
C GLU A 2 -22.02 0.35 -10.22
N THR A 3 -21.71 -0.06 -11.46
CA THR A 3 -21.24 -1.41 -11.76
C THR A 3 -19.77 -1.57 -11.40
N ILE A 4 -19.34 -2.80 -11.11
CA ILE A 4 -17.91 -3.12 -10.88
C ILE A 4 -17.05 -2.68 -12.08
N SER A 5 -17.55 -2.87 -13.30
CA SER A 5 -16.86 -2.42 -14.52
C SER A 5 -16.60 -0.92 -14.53
N THR A 6 -17.57 -0.11 -14.08
CA THR A 6 -17.44 1.35 -14.00
C THR A 6 -16.39 1.76 -12.97
N ILE A 7 -16.38 1.12 -11.80
CA ILE A 7 -15.40 1.39 -10.73
C ILE A 7 -13.98 1.08 -11.22
N VAL A 8 -13.78 -0.11 -11.81
CA VAL A 8 -12.47 -0.53 -12.34
C VAL A 8 -11.99 0.40 -13.45
N GLN A 9 -12.90 0.83 -14.33
CA GLN A 9 -12.56 1.73 -15.42
C GLN A 9 -12.04 3.08 -14.89
N ARG A 10 -12.69 3.68 -13.89
CA ARG A 10 -12.23 4.93 -13.27
C ARG A 10 -10.88 4.78 -12.57
N GLN A 11 -10.65 3.65 -11.90
CA GLN A 11 -9.35 3.37 -11.28
C GLN A 11 -8.24 3.29 -12.34
N ARG A 12 -8.51 2.68 -13.50
CA ARG A 12 -7.57 2.62 -14.63
C ARG A 12 -7.31 3.99 -15.23
N GLU A 13 -8.36 4.79 -15.44
CA GLU A 13 -8.22 6.17 -15.93
C GLU A 13 -7.37 7.03 -14.99
N PHE A 14 -7.63 6.93 -13.69
CA PHE A 14 -6.84 7.64 -12.68
C PHE A 14 -5.38 7.16 -12.66
N PHE A 15 -5.12 5.86 -12.73
CA PHE A 15 -3.75 5.34 -12.84
C PHE A 15 -3.04 5.86 -14.10
N ASN A 16 -3.73 5.82 -15.24
CA ASN A 16 -3.19 6.26 -16.54
C ASN A 16 -2.94 7.77 -16.62
N SER A 17 -3.56 8.58 -15.75
CA SER A 17 -3.22 10.00 -15.60
C SER A 17 -1.78 10.22 -15.10
N GLY A 18 -1.13 9.19 -14.55
CA GLY A 18 0.23 9.28 -14.00
C GLY A 18 0.30 9.82 -12.58
N ALA A 19 -0.82 10.26 -11.98
CA ALA A 19 -0.87 10.85 -10.64
C ALA A 19 -0.23 9.95 -9.55
N THR A 20 -0.31 8.62 -9.71
CA THR A 20 0.20 7.64 -8.75
C THR A 20 1.71 7.39 -8.85
N ARG A 21 2.38 7.89 -9.90
CA ARG A 21 3.83 7.71 -10.10
C ARG A 21 4.66 8.55 -9.13
N GLU A 22 4.17 9.74 -8.80
CA GLU A 22 4.83 10.65 -7.88
C GLU A 22 5.05 10.01 -6.50
N ILE A 23 6.27 10.11 -5.98
CA ILE A 23 6.59 9.52 -4.66
C ILE A 23 5.85 10.29 -3.56
N SER A 24 5.75 11.62 -3.69
CA SER A 24 5.02 12.49 -2.76
C SER A 24 3.54 12.14 -2.66
N PHE A 25 2.91 11.76 -3.80
CA PHE A 25 1.54 11.27 -3.83
C PHE A 25 1.39 10.00 -2.99
N ARG A 26 2.30 9.03 -3.16
CA ARG A 26 2.29 7.76 -2.44
C ARG A 26 2.54 7.95 -0.93
N GLU A 27 3.50 8.79 -0.56
CA GLU A 27 3.77 9.15 0.83
C GLU A 27 2.58 9.83 1.51
N LYS A 28 1.91 10.75 0.80
CA LYS A 28 0.70 11.42 1.29
C LYS A 28 -0.42 10.41 1.59
N HIS A 29 -0.65 9.45 0.70
CA HIS A 29 -1.71 8.46 0.88
C HIS A 29 -1.39 7.48 2.02
N LEU A 30 -0.13 7.08 2.20
CA LEU A 30 0.28 6.29 3.37
C LEU A 30 0.06 7.05 4.69
N TYR A 31 0.37 8.36 4.72
CA TYR A 31 0.10 9.19 5.89
C TYR A 31 -1.41 9.37 6.15
N GLN A 32 -2.21 9.57 5.11
CA GLN A 32 -3.66 9.66 5.22
C GLN A 32 -4.26 8.34 5.75
N LEU A 33 -3.78 7.20 5.25
CA LEU A 33 -4.21 5.88 5.74
C LEU A 33 -3.92 5.71 7.23
N GLU A 34 -2.70 6.02 7.68
CA GLU A 34 -2.34 5.98 9.10
C GLU A 34 -3.28 6.83 9.96
N ARG A 35 -3.56 8.06 9.51
CA ARG A 35 -4.45 8.98 10.22
C ARG A 35 -5.89 8.47 10.29
N LEU A 36 -6.40 7.94 9.19
CA LEU A 36 -7.77 7.39 9.13
C LEU A 36 -7.91 6.19 10.06
N LEU A 37 -6.93 5.28 10.07
CA LEU A 37 -6.94 4.12 10.96
C LEU A 37 -6.91 4.55 12.43
N LYS A 38 -6.03 5.49 12.80
CA LYS A 38 -5.95 6.00 14.19
C LYS A 38 -7.22 6.72 14.62
N ALA A 39 -7.82 7.53 13.73
CA ALA A 39 -9.04 8.25 14.04
C ALA A 39 -10.26 7.33 14.24
N ASN A 40 -10.24 6.14 13.65
CA ASN A 40 -11.33 5.17 13.72
C ASN A 40 -10.97 3.91 14.53
N GLU A 41 -9.89 3.97 15.33
CA GLU A 41 -9.34 2.79 16.02
C GLU A 41 -10.41 2.08 16.87
N GLN A 42 -11.16 2.85 17.68
CA GLN A 42 -12.20 2.29 18.54
C GLN A 42 -13.35 1.64 17.74
N GLN A 43 -13.70 2.20 16.59
CA GLN A 43 -14.73 1.63 15.72
C GLN A 43 -14.25 0.31 15.11
N LEU A 44 -12.99 0.25 14.68
CA LEU A 44 -12.36 -0.97 14.16
C LEU A 44 -12.33 -2.08 15.23
N LEU A 45 -11.90 -1.75 16.45
CA LEU A 45 -11.88 -2.70 17.56
C LEU A 45 -13.29 -3.24 17.88
N THR A 46 -14.30 -2.38 17.83
CA THR A 46 -15.69 -2.75 18.10
C THR A 46 -16.23 -3.67 17.00
N ALA A 47 -15.96 -3.37 15.73
CA ALA A 47 -16.36 -4.20 14.60
C ALA A 47 -15.68 -5.59 14.65
N ILE A 48 -14.37 -5.63 14.92
CA ILE A 48 -13.61 -6.88 15.00
C ILE A 48 -14.08 -7.74 16.17
N TYR A 49 -14.43 -7.13 17.31
CA TYR A 49 -15.04 -7.88 18.41
C TYR A 49 -16.42 -8.43 18.02
N ALA A 50 -17.23 -7.67 17.28
CA ALA A 50 -18.54 -8.13 16.83
C ALA A 50 -18.41 -9.38 15.94
N ASP A 51 -17.45 -9.36 15.00
CA ASP A 51 -17.25 -10.43 14.01
C ASP A 51 -16.48 -11.63 14.56
N LEU A 52 -15.40 -11.39 15.30
CA LEU A 52 -14.43 -12.43 15.68
C LEU A 52 -14.36 -12.69 17.19
N LYS A 53 -15.05 -11.90 18.02
CA LYS A 53 -14.99 -11.97 19.50
C LYS A 53 -13.56 -11.86 20.09
N LYS A 54 -12.61 -11.32 19.33
CA LYS A 54 -11.24 -11.05 19.80
C LYS A 54 -11.22 -9.86 20.75
N SER A 55 -10.47 -9.95 21.84
CA SER A 55 -10.33 -8.84 22.79
C SER A 55 -9.71 -7.61 22.09
N SER A 56 -9.97 -6.42 22.63
CA SER A 56 -9.42 -5.17 22.08
C SER A 56 -7.89 -5.17 22.11
N TYR A 57 -7.29 -5.71 23.18
CA TYR A 57 -5.85 -5.82 23.33
C TYR A 57 -5.24 -6.75 22.27
N ASP A 58 -5.79 -7.95 22.11
CA ASP A 58 -5.28 -8.92 21.13
C ASP A 58 -5.41 -8.37 19.71
N THR A 59 -6.56 -7.78 19.40
CA THR A 59 -6.81 -7.15 18.10
C THR A 59 -5.82 -6.04 17.81
N TYR A 60 -5.56 -5.17 18.80
CA TYR A 60 -4.59 -4.11 18.64
C TYR A 60 -3.18 -4.66 18.37
N ALA A 61 -2.71 -5.59 19.20
CA ALA A 61 -1.36 -6.14 19.10
C ALA A 61 -1.15 -6.97 17.82
N SER A 62 -2.15 -7.77 17.41
CA SER A 62 -2.01 -8.69 16.28
C SER A 62 -2.43 -8.13 14.93
N GLU A 63 -3.17 -7.02 14.89
CA GLU A 63 -3.69 -6.45 13.64
C GLU A 63 -3.22 -4.99 13.47
N LEU A 64 -3.65 -4.09 14.35
CA LEU A 64 -3.47 -2.64 14.15
C LEU A 64 -2.02 -2.19 14.31
N TRP A 65 -1.34 -2.66 15.36
CA TRP A 65 0.06 -2.30 15.62
C TRP A 65 0.98 -2.72 14.48
N LEU A 66 0.77 -3.91 13.90
CA LEU A 66 1.52 -4.39 12.75
C LEU A 66 1.30 -3.49 11.54
N VAL A 67 0.05 -3.13 11.23
CA VAL A 67 -0.26 -2.21 10.13
C VAL A 67 0.39 -0.84 10.34
N TYR A 68 0.35 -0.27 11.55
CA TYR A 68 1.03 1.00 11.83
C TYR A 68 2.54 0.91 11.61
N ARG A 69 3.16 -0.21 12.01
CA ARG A 69 4.59 -0.44 11.78
C ARG A 69 4.92 -0.57 10.30
N GLU A 70 4.11 -1.30 9.54
CA GLU A 70 4.28 -1.44 8.10
C GLU A 70 4.14 -0.11 7.39
N ILE A 71 3.10 0.68 7.69
CA ILE A 71 2.93 2.01 7.09
C ILE A 71 4.14 2.89 7.39
N ALA A 72 4.63 2.92 8.63
CA ALA A 72 5.82 3.69 9.00
C ALA A 72 7.08 3.20 8.25
N PHE A 73 7.25 1.88 8.13
CA PHE A 73 8.36 1.28 7.40
C PHE A 73 8.32 1.61 5.90
N MET A 74 7.14 1.52 5.28
CA MET A 74 6.93 1.88 3.87
C MET A 74 7.24 3.35 3.64
N ARG A 75 6.71 4.26 4.47
CA ARG A 75 6.98 5.71 4.37
C ARG A 75 8.46 6.05 4.49
N LYS A 76 9.20 5.37 5.37
CA LYS A 76 10.64 5.58 5.53
C LYS A 76 11.47 5.15 4.32
N ASN A 77 11.01 4.15 3.56
CA ASN A 77 11.81 3.50 2.52
C ASN A 77 11.32 3.74 1.09
N ILE A 78 10.09 4.22 0.88
CA ILE A 78 9.47 4.34 -0.45
C ILE A 78 10.30 5.20 -1.43
N GLY A 79 10.92 6.28 -0.96
CA GLY A 79 11.82 7.10 -1.78
C GLY A 79 13.06 6.33 -2.24
N LYS A 80 13.67 5.52 -1.34
CA LYS A 80 14.82 4.66 -1.67
C LYS A 80 14.44 3.58 -2.67
N TRP A 81 13.31 2.92 -2.46
CA TRP A 81 12.86 1.82 -3.32
C TRP A 81 12.34 2.26 -4.68
N SER A 82 11.86 3.50 -4.81
CA SER A 82 11.37 4.02 -6.09
C SER A 82 12.47 4.67 -6.95
N ARG A 83 13.70 4.81 -6.43
CA ARG A 83 14.78 5.49 -7.13
C ARG A 83 15.35 4.62 -8.26
N LYS A 84 15.67 5.25 -9.39
CA LYS A 84 16.47 4.64 -10.46
C LYS A 84 17.80 4.10 -9.92
N GLN A 85 18.06 2.82 -10.13
CA GLN A 85 19.26 2.13 -9.64
C GLN A 85 20.21 1.86 -10.80
N ARG A 86 21.48 2.22 -10.66
CA ARG A 86 22.51 1.86 -11.65
C ARG A 86 22.92 0.41 -11.44
N VAL A 87 22.96 -0.36 -12.51
CA VAL A 87 23.43 -1.76 -12.48
C VAL A 87 24.69 -1.92 -13.31
N LYS A 88 25.48 -2.96 -13.02
CA LYS A 88 26.75 -3.20 -13.72
C LYS A 88 26.47 -3.50 -15.19
N THR A 89 27.14 -2.76 -16.08
CA THR A 89 27.07 -2.99 -17.53
C THR A 89 28.24 -3.89 -17.95
N ASN A 90 27.96 -4.94 -18.73
CA ASN A 90 29.01 -5.78 -19.31
C ASN A 90 29.88 -4.96 -20.28
N LEU A 91 31.18 -5.27 -20.37
CA LEU A 91 32.16 -4.61 -21.25
C LEU A 91 31.73 -4.60 -22.72
N ALA A 92 31.03 -5.65 -23.17
CA ALA A 92 30.47 -5.73 -24.52
C ALA A 92 29.52 -4.58 -24.88
N ASN A 93 28.92 -3.93 -23.87
CA ASN A 93 27.98 -2.84 -24.05
C ASN A 93 28.60 -1.46 -23.76
N PHE A 94 29.94 -1.35 -23.64
CA PHE A 94 30.60 -0.05 -23.49
C PHE A 94 30.46 0.78 -24.78
N PRO A 95 30.09 2.07 -24.74
CA PRO A 95 30.00 2.98 -23.59
C PRO A 95 28.60 3.14 -22.95
N ALA A 96 27.64 2.25 -23.25
CA ALA A 96 26.29 2.34 -22.71
C ALA A 96 26.26 2.14 -21.17
N ARG A 97 25.15 2.58 -20.54
CA ARG A 97 24.90 2.46 -19.09
C ARG A 97 23.58 1.75 -18.85
N SER A 98 23.57 0.84 -17.89
CA SER A 98 22.39 0.05 -17.53
C SER A 98 21.75 0.54 -16.23
N TYR A 99 20.42 0.54 -16.18
CA TYR A 99 19.65 0.97 -15.01
C TYR A 99 18.43 0.09 -14.78
N LEU A 100 18.01 -0.02 -13.52
CA LEU A 100 16.74 -0.58 -13.09
C LEU A 100 15.84 0.56 -12.62
N LEU A 101 14.62 0.62 -13.16
CA LEU A 101 13.62 1.63 -12.82
C LEU A 101 12.36 0.92 -12.32
N PRO A 102 12.09 0.92 -11.01
CA PRO A 102 10.87 0.35 -10.46
C PRO A 102 9.66 1.19 -10.85
N GLU A 103 8.65 0.57 -11.45
CA GLU A 103 7.40 1.23 -11.84
C GLU A 103 6.18 0.44 -11.33
N PRO A 104 5.07 1.11 -10.97
CA PRO A 104 3.87 0.43 -10.53
C PRO A 104 3.22 -0.34 -11.70
N TYR A 105 2.71 -1.54 -11.42
CA TYR A 105 2.05 -2.39 -12.43
C TYR A 105 0.73 -1.83 -12.95
N GLY A 106 -0.02 -1.08 -12.14
CA GLY A 106 -1.35 -0.60 -12.50
C GLY A 106 -2.36 -0.70 -11.37
N VAL A 107 -3.61 -1.01 -11.74
CA VAL A 107 -4.69 -1.29 -10.80
C VAL A 107 -4.53 -2.70 -10.26
N THR A 108 -4.49 -2.83 -8.94
CA THR A 108 -4.32 -4.12 -8.24
C THR A 108 -5.59 -4.48 -7.48
N TYR A 109 -5.99 -5.74 -7.57
CA TYR A 109 -7.06 -6.31 -6.76
C TYR A 109 -6.48 -6.89 -5.47
N ILE A 110 -7.09 -6.54 -4.34
CA ILE A 110 -6.74 -7.08 -3.01
C ILE A 110 -7.98 -7.79 -2.48
N ALA A 111 -7.86 -9.08 -2.19
CA ALA A 111 -8.92 -9.89 -1.59
C ALA A 111 -8.58 -10.16 -0.12
N GLY A 112 -9.47 -9.75 0.80
CA GLY A 112 -9.32 -10.06 2.23
C GLY A 112 -9.73 -11.50 2.56
N ALA A 113 -9.15 -12.07 3.62
CA ALA A 113 -9.52 -13.37 4.16
C ALA A 113 -10.28 -13.21 5.49
N GLY A 114 -11.33 -14.00 5.72
CA GLY A 114 -12.27 -13.83 6.84
C GLY A 114 -11.74 -14.04 8.27
N GLY A 115 -10.46 -14.38 8.45
CA GLY A 115 -9.85 -14.60 9.76
C GLY A 115 -9.03 -13.42 10.31
N ARG A 116 -8.68 -12.46 9.44
CA ARG A 116 -7.93 -11.25 9.78
C ARG A 116 -8.52 -10.07 9.03
N CYS A 117 -9.26 -9.23 9.74
CA CYS A 117 -10.05 -8.16 9.13
C CYS A 117 -9.20 -6.98 8.65
N VAL A 118 -7.99 -6.80 9.19
CA VAL A 118 -7.15 -5.63 8.91
C VAL A 118 -5.82 -6.03 8.27
N LEU A 119 -5.23 -7.15 8.68
CA LEU A 119 -3.97 -7.62 8.12
C LEU A 119 -4.14 -8.86 7.24
N VAL A 120 -3.76 -8.76 5.96
CA VAL A 120 -3.77 -9.88 4.99
C VAL A 120 -2.32 -10.24 4.69
N HIS A 121 -1.90 -11.46 5.04
CA HIS A 121 -0.62 -12.03 4.60
C HIS A 121 -0.79 -12.87 3.35
#